data_AF-A0A524KN89-F1
#
_entry.id   AF-A0A524KN89-F1
#
_cell.length_a   1.000
_cell.length_b   1.000
_cell.length_c   1.000
_cell.angle_alpha   90.00
_cell.angle_beta   90.00
_cell.angle_gamma   90.00
#
_symmetry.space_group_name_H-M   'P 1'
#
loop_
_entity.id
_entity.type
_entity.pdbx_description
1 polymer ?
#
loop_
_entity_poly.entity_id
_entity_poly.type
_entity_poly.pdbx_seq_one_letter_code
_entity_poly.pdbx_strand_id
1 'polypeptide(L)'
;MGRPLRSITIVGGGTAGWLAASFLNRFCKSKDAKHQLEITLIESPTIPIVGVGEASLPGMVVLLNQLGVSESEFFKLTDATFKVAAHFINWNHDDKGRPAEFLNILNAPGGIDGRQLADYFITFDPARAAPDAGLAYVRSFSSVAEMVRGNLAPRRPGEPEFSGEVGYTYHFDATKLATFL
;
A
#
# COMPACT_ATOMS: atom_id res chain seq x y z
N MET A 1 1.35 34.08 -18.88
CA MET A 1 1.99 32.93 -18.20
C MET A 1 2.59 33.43 -16.90
N GLY A 2 2.40 32.70 -15.79
CA GLY A 2 2.93 33.08 -14.48
C GLY A 2 4.45 32.90 -14.38
N ARG A 3 5.07 33.56 -13.39
CA ARG A 3 6.49 33.36 -13.08
C ARG A 3 6.72 31.92 -12.56
N PRO A 4 7.82 31.25 -12.95
CA PRO A 4 8.15 29.92 -12.42
C PRO A 4 8.30 29.95 -10.91
N LEU A 5 7.78 28.92 -10.23
CA LEU A 5 7.98 28.73 -8.80
C LEU A 5 9.47 28.50 -8.51
N ARG A 6 10.01 29.20 -7.51
CA ARG A 6 11.44 29.13 -7.15
C ARG A 6 11.70 28.52 -5.79
N SER A 7 10.75 28.60 -4.88
CA SER A 7 10.85 28.05 -3.53
C SER A 7 9.52 27.46 -3.05
N ILE A 8 9.62 26.41 -2.24
CA ILE A 8 8.52 25.81 -1.47
C ILE A 8 8.98 25.67 -0.03
N THR A 9 8.14 26.12 0.91
CA THR A 9 8.30 25.83 2.34
C THR A 9 7.23 24.84 2.77
N ILE A 10 7.65 23.70 3.29
CA ILE A 10 6.82 22.67 3.90
C ILE A 10 6.85 22.90 5.41
N VAL A 11 5.70 23.19 6.01
CA VAL A 11 5.56 23.39 7.47
C VAL A 11 4.93 22.15 8.08
N GLY A 12 5.69 21.46 8.90
CA GLY A 12 5.35 20.14 9.45
C GLY A 12 6.21 19.05 8.82
N GLY A 13 6.93 18.33 9.68
CA GLY A 13 7.67 17.13 9.29
C GLY A 13 6.81 15.88 9.37
N GLY A 14 7.34 14.83 10.01
CA GLY A 14 6.74 13.50 9.99
C GLY A 14 6.59 12.91 8.58
N THR A 15 5.80 11.85 8.46
CA THR A 15 5.64 11.10 7.21
C THR A 15 5.21 11.99 6.03
N ALA A 16 4.21 12.84 6.23
CA ALA A 16 3.67 13.67 5.15
C ALA A 16 4.65 14.73 4.66
N GLY A 17 5.33 15.43 5.59
CA GLY A 17 6.30 16.48 5.25
C GLY A 17 7.50 15.92 4.49
N TRP A 18 8.09 14.84 5.02
CA TRP A 18 9.26 14.21 4.41
C TRP A 18 8.94 13.54 3.07
N LEU A 19 7.79 12.85 2.94
CA LEU A 19 7.36 12.33 1.63
C LEU A 19 7.15 13.45 0.60
N ALA A 20 6.55 14.58 1.01
CA ALA A 20 6.36 15.73 0.11
C ALA A 20 7.71 16.32 -0.33
N ALA A 21 8.65 16.49 0.61
CA ALA A 21 9.99 16.99 0.31
C ALA A 21 10.73 16.05 -0.67
N SER A 22 10.75 14.74 -0.41
CA SER A 22 11.44 13.75 -1.25
C SER A 22 10.79 13.63 -2.62
N PHE A 23 9.45 13.70 -2.71
CA PHE A 23 8.73 13.76 -3.98
C PHE A 23 9.10 14.99 -4.80
N LEU A 24 8.98 16.19 -4.22
CA LEU A 24 9.30 17.43 -4.92
C LEU A 24 10.77 17.46 -5.35
N ASN A 25 11.69 17.03 -4.49
CA ASN A 25 13.10 16.95 -4.80
C ASN A 25 13.41 15.96 -5.94
N ARG A 26 12.67 14.86 -6.04
CA ARG A 26 12.84 13.88 -7.11
C ARG A 26 12.28 14.37 -8.45
N PHE A 27 11.05 14.86 -8.44
CA PHE A 27 10.27 15.08 -9.67
C PHE A 27 10.25 16.52 -10.16
N CYS A 28 10.47 17.50 -9.29
CA CYS A 28 10.51 18.92 -9.64
C CYS A 28 11.94 19.45 -9.79
N LYS A 29 12.96 18.57 -9.75
CA LYS A 29 14.35 18.95 -9.98
C LYS A 29 14.56 19.43 -11.42
N SER A 30 15.10 20.63 -11.57
CA SER A 30 15.46 21.16 -12.88
C SER A 30 16.81 20.60 -13.33
N LYS A 31 16.97 20.41 -14.64
CA LYS A 31 18.28 20.15 -15.25
C LYS A 31 19.15 21.40 -15.31
N ASP A 32 18.54 22.59 -15.28
CA ASP A 32 19.24 23.86 -15.22
C ASP A 32 19.33 24.31 -13.76
N ALA A 33 20.56 24.43 -13.25
CA ALA A 33 20.85 24.89 -11.89
C ALA A 33 20.27 26.28 -11.59
N LYS A 34 20.14 27.16 -12.59
CA LYS A 34 19.52 28.48 -12.44
C LYS A 34 18.00 28.40 -12.22
N HIS A 35 17.41 27.23 -12.47
CA HIS A 35 15.99 26.93 -12.35
C HIS A 35 15.69 25.87 -11.29
N GLN A 36 16.65 25.60 -10.41
CA GLN A 36 16.44 24.66 -9.31
C GLN A 36 15.37 25.20 -8.35
N LEU A 37 14.47 24.30 -7.94
CA LEU A 37 13.50 24.57 -6.89
C LEU A 37 14.18 24.45 -5.53
N GLU A 38 14.08 25.49 -4.72
CA GLU A 38 14.48 25.46 -3.31
C GLU A 38 13.34 24.84 -2.48
N ILE A 39 13.66 23.85 -1.67
CA ILE A 39 12.69 23.17 -0.80
C ILE A 39 13.19 23.33 0.63
N THR A 40 12.37 23.95 1.48
CA THR A 40 12.64 24.10 2.92
C THR A 40 11.58 23.32 3.68
N LEU A 41 11.99 22.41 4.56
CA LEU A 41 11.10 21.73 5.50
C LEU A 41 11.35 22.27 6.91
N ILE A 42 10.26 22.64 7.60
CA ILE A 42 10.29 23.13 8.98
C ILE A 42 9.57 22.11 9.85
N GLU A 43 10.32 21.43 10.72
CA GLU A 43 9.81 20.43 11.66
C GLU A 43 9.99 20.90 13.10
N SER A 44 8.99 20.64 13.95
CA SER A 44 9.08 20.96 15.38
C SER A 44 9.96 19.94 16.09
N PRO A 45 11.01 20.37 16.82
CA PRO A 45 11.86 19.43 17.57
C PRO A 45 11.19 18.91 18.85
N THR A 46 10.07 19.49 19.28
CA THR A 46 9.46 19.23 20.59
C THR A 46 8.12 18.47 20.53
N ILE A 47 7.52 18.34 19.35
CA ILE A 47 6.24 17.64 19.18
C ILE A 47 6.52 16.34 18.41
N PRO A 48 6.70 15.20 19.10
CA PRO A 48 6.97 13.94 18.43
C PRO A 48 5.72 13.46 17.68
N ILE A 49 5.94 12.75 16.58
CA ILE A 49 4.89 11.99 15.92
C ILE A 49 4.62 10.69 16.68
N VAL A 50 3.34 10.29 16.74
CA VAL A 50 2.92 9.07 17.43
C VAL A 50 3.13 7.87 16.51
N GLY A 51 4.05 6.98 16.86
CA GLY A 51 4.29 5.72 16.15
C GLY A 51 3.43 4.57 16.68
N VAL A 52 2.20 4.40 16.17
CA VAL A 52 1.35 3.22 16.45
C VAL A 52 1.46 2.12 15.38
N GLY A 53 2.35 2.33 14.40
CA GLY A 53 2.42 1.55 13.17
C GLY A 53 1.48 2.11 12.10
N GLU A 54 1.96 2.14 10.86
CA GLU A 54 1.19 2.58 9.70
C GLU A 54 1.02 1.45 8.69
N ALA A 55 -0.15 1.43 8.04
CA ALA A 55 -0.43 0.52 6.94
C ALA A 55 -0.67 1.31 5.66
N SER A 56 0.11 1.03 4.62
CA SER A 56 0.06 1.75 3.35
C SER A 56 -0.84 1.07 2.30
N LEU A 57 -0.84 1.65 1.10
CA LEU A 57 -1.54 1.20 -0.11
C LEU A 57 -0.52 0.97 -1.24
N PRO A 58 -0.88 0.28 -2.34
CA PRO A 58 0.07 -0.08 -3.41
C PRO A 58 0.82 1.11 -4.03
N GLY A 59 0.24 2.31 -3.98
CA GLY A 59 0.92 3.53 -4.40
C GLY A 59 2.25 3.80 -3.67
N MET A 60 2.42 3.31 -2.44
CA MET A 60 3.68 3.44 -1.70
C MET A 60 4.82 2.65 -2.35
N VAL A 61 4.55 1.43 -2.84
CA VAL A 61 5.53 0.60 -3.57
C VAL A 61 6.01 1.35 -4.81
N VAL A 62 5.07 1.92 -5.56
CA VAL A 62 5.37 2.72 -6.76
C VAL A 62 6.19 3.96 -6.40
N LEU A 63 5.78 4.70 -5.35
CA LEU A 63 6.44 5.92 -4.93
C LEU A 63 7.89 5.66 -4.51
N LEU A 64 8.15 4.71 -3.62
CA LEU A 64 9.50 4.40 -3.15
C LEU A 64 10.43 4.01 -4.30
N ASN A 65 9.95 3.15 -5.21
CA ASN A 65 10.70 2.78 -6.40
C ASN A 65 11.02 4.01 -7.28
N GLN A 66 10.04 4.89 -7.52
CA GLN A 66 10.27 6.10 -8.33
C GLN A 66 11.19 7.12 -7.66
N LEU A 67 11.16 7.21 -6.32
CA LEU A 67 12.13 7.99 -5.54
C LEU A 67 13.56 7.44 -5.67
N GLY A 68 13.70 6.18 -6.11
CA GLY A 68 14.99 5.50 -6.25
C GLY A 68 15.51 4.96 -4.92
N VAL A 69 14.62 4.75 -3.97
CA VAL A 69 14.90 4.13 -2.68
C VAL A 69 15.11 2.63 -2.87
N SER A 70 16.10 2.03 -2.19
CA SER A 70 16.18 0.58 -2.05
C SER A 70 15.06 0.08 -1.13
N GLU A 71 14.28 -0.89 -1.60
CA GLU A 71 13.27 -1.54 -0.78
C GLU A 71 13.92 -2.26 0.41
N SER A 72 15.08 -2.90 0.21
CA SER A 72 15.81 -3.56 1.29
C SER A 72 16.27 -2.59 2.38
N GLU A 73 16.72 -1.39 2.00
CA GLU A 73 17.07 -0.34 2.98
C GLU A 73 15.84 0.16 3.71
N PHE A 74 14.72 0.38 3.00
CA PHE A 74 13.45 0.75 3.61
C PHE A 74 13.03 -0.28 4.67
N PHE A 75 13.07 -1.59 4.38
CA PHE A 75 12.76 -2.63 5.37
C PHE A 75 13.68 -2.59 6.60
N LYS A 76 14.99 -2.45 6.38
CA LYS A 76 15.99 -2.43 7.47
C LYS A 76 15.87 -1.20 8.36
N LEU A 77 15.51 -0.05 7.79
CA LEU A 77 15.54 1.23 8.49
C LEU A 77 14.19 1.63 9.06
N THR A 78 13.08 1.01 8.61
CA THR A 78 11.72 1.38 9.03
C THR A 78 10.94 0.27 9.75
N ASP A 79 11.60 -0.86 10.04
CA ASP A 79 10.98 -2.08 10.58
C ASP A 79 9.77 -2.54 9.75
N ALA A 80 9.85 -2.41 8.43
CA ALA A 80 8.71 -2.71 7.57
C ALA A 80 8.40 -4.21 7.49
N THR A 81 7.13 -4.51 7.26
CA THR A 81 6.66 -5.85 6.87
C THR A 81 5.78 -5.74 5.63
N PHE A 82 5.61 -6.85 4.90
CA PHE A 82 4.67 -6.89 3.80
C PHE A 82 3.21 -6.90 4.29
N LYS A 83 2.32 -6.29 3.49
CA LYS A 83 0.86 -6.33 3.60
C LYS A 83 0.29 -6.76 2.24
N VAL A 84 -0.55 -7.79 2.23
CA VAL A 84 -1.17 -8.33 0.99
C VAL A 84 -2.70 -8.14 0.95
N ALA A 85 -3.31 -7.89 2.10
CA ALA A 85 -4.76 -7.66 2.24
C ALA A 85 -5.06 -6.92 3.55
N ALA A 86 -6.26 -6.36 3.65
CA ALA A 86 -6.89 -6.04 4.93
C ALA A 86 -7.89 -7.16 5.28
N HIS A 87 -7.79 -7.69 6.50
CA HIS A 87 -8.65 -8.77 6.99
C HIS A 87 -9.72 -8.19 7.92
N PHE A 88 -10.96 -8.26 7.48
CA PHE A 88 -12.12 -7.80 8.23
C PHE A 88 -12.67 -9.00 8.99
N ILE A 89 -12.58 -8.95 10.33
CA ILE A 89 -13.03 -10.00 11.24
C ILE A 89 -14.14 -9.43 12.11
N ASN A 90 -15.26 -10.15 12.23
CA ASN A 90 -16.36 -9.80 13.13
C ASN A 90 -17.04 -8.44 12.82
N TRP A 91 -16.98 -8.01 11.56
CA TRP A 91 -17.69 -6.81 11.09
C TRP A 91 -19.18 -7.08 10.82
N ASN A 92 -19.55 -8.34 10.64
CA ASN A 92 -20.92 -8.80 10.46
C ASN A 92 -21.06 -10.23 11.02
N HIS A 93 -22.29 -10.73 11.12
CA HIS A 93 -22.58 -12.13 11.45
C HIS A 93 -23.40 -12.76 10.32
N ASP A 94 -23.25 -14.07 10.11
CA ASP A 94 -24.09 -14.83 9.18
C ASP A 94 -25.47 -15.15 9.80
N ASP A 95 -26.35 -15.77 9.01
CA ASP A 95 -27.70 -16.15 9.43
C ASP A 95 -27.74 -17.12 10.63
N LYS A 96 -26.61 -17.80 10.91
CA LYS A 96 -26.43 -18.71 12.05
C LYS A 96 -25.79 -17.98 13.26
N GLY A 97 -25.62 -16.66 13.18
CA GLY A 97 -25.02 -15.84 14.23
C GLY A 97 -23.51 -16.02 14.37
N ARG A 98 -22.81 -16.58 13.38
CA ARG A 98 -21.35 -16.74 13.39
C ARG A 98 -20.67 -15.49 12.85
N PRO A 99 -19.55 -15.04 13.43
CA PRO A 99 -18.79 -13.90 12.90
C PRO A 99 -18.39 -14.13 11.43
N ALA A 100 -18.71 -13.17 10.58
CA ALA A 100 -18.29 -13.16 9.19
C ALA A 100 -16.88 -12.58 9.06
N GLU A 101 -16.12 -13.14 8.14
CA GLU A 101 -14.78 -12.67 7.79
C GLU A 101 -14.65 -12.49 6.28
N PHE A 102 -13.91 -11.45 5.86
CA PHE A 102 -13.53 -11.30 4.46
C PHE A 102 -12.18 -10.60 4.31
N LEU A 103 -11.54 -10.83 3.17
CA LEU A 103 -10.29 -10.18 2.79
C LEU A 103 -10.59 -9.10 1.73
N ASN A 104 -10.08 -7.90 1.96
CA ASN A 104 -9.96 -6.87 0.94
C ASN A 104 -8.52 -6.87 0.43
N ILE A 105 -8.28 -7.46 -0.73
CA ILE A 105 -6.95 -7.60 -1.32
C ILE A 105 -6.56 -6.36 -2.12
N LEU A 106 -5.28 -6.25 -2.48
CA LEU A 106 -4.72 -5.02 -3.06
C LEU A 106 -4.87 -4.89 -4.58
N ASN A 107 -5.51 -5.85 -5.22
CA ASN A 107 -5.79 -5.87 -6.65
C ASN A 107 -7.21 -6.37 -6.92
N ALA A 108 -7.93 -5.70 -7.81
CA ALA A 108 -9.21 -6.18 -8.32
C ALA A 108 -8.98 -7.16 -9.49
N PRO A 109 -9.86 -8.18 -9.67
CA PRO A 109 -9.83 -8.99 -10.87
C PRO A 109 -10.23 -8.14 -12.09
N GLY A 110 -9.72 -8.52 -13.26
CA GLY A 110 -10.23 -7.99 -14.52
C GLY A 110 -11.66 -8.47 -14.81
N GLY A 111 -12.25 -7.91 -15.87
CA GLY A 111 -13.51 -8.41 -16.40
C GLY A 111 -13.33 -9.59 -17.35
N ILE A 112 -14.41 -10.36 -17.55
CA ILE A 112 -14.53 -11.40 -18.58
C ILE A 112 -15.62 -10.94 -19.55
N ASP A 113 -15.35 -10.91 -20.85
CA ASP A 113 -16.28 -10.48 -21.90
C ASP A 113 -16.99 -9.14 -21.62
N GLY A 114 -16.25 -8.18 -21.04
CA GLY A 114 -16.76 -6.86 -20.70
C GLY A 114 -17.64 -6.79 -19.44
N ARG A 115 -17.77 -7.89 -18.68
CA ARG A 115 -18.50 -7.95 -17.41
C ARG A 115 -17.54 -8.12 -16.24
N GLN A 116 -17.93 -7.60 -15.07
CA GLN A 116 -17.12 -7.75 -13.86
C GLN A 116 -17.15 -9.20 -13.40
N LEU A 117 -16.02 -9.71 -12.89
CA LEU A 117 -15.96 -11.09 -12.39
C LEU A 117 -16.99 -11.35 -11.27
N ALA A 118 -17.30 -10.30 -10.48
CA ALA A 118 -18.33 -10.37 -9.45
C ALA A 118 -19.71 -10.77 -9.99
N ASP A 119 -20.07 -10.36 -11.21
CA ASP A 119 -21.36 -10.71 -11.83
C ASP A 119 -21.45 -12.23 -12.06
N TYR A 120 -20.39 -12.82 -12.60
CA TYR A 120 -20.30 -14.27 -12.79
C TYR A 120 -20.29 -14.99 -11.45
N PHE A 121 -19.50 -14.52 -10.50
CA PHE A 121 -19.41 -15.12 -9.18
C PHE A 121 -20.79 -15.17 -8.49
N ILE A 122 -21.53 -14.06 -8.45
CA ILE A 122 -22.88 -14.01 -7.86
C ILE A 122 -23.87 -14.86 -8.67
N THR A 123 -23.78 -14.84 -10.00
CA THR A 123 -24.69 -15.59 -10.86
C THR A 123 -24.55 -17.09 -10.65
N PHE A 124 -23.32 -17.58 -10.56
CA PHE A 124 -22.98 -19.00 -10.52
C PHE A 124 -22.54 -19.49 -9.13
N ASP A 125 -22.78 -18.72 -8.06
CA ASP A 125 -22.40 -19.09 -6.70
C ASP A 125 -23.11 -20.39 -6.28
N PRO A 126 -22.37 -21.48 -5.97
CA PRO A 126 -22.94 -22.72 -5.46
C PRO A 126 -23.77 -22.52 -4.18
N ALA A 127 -23.49 -21.46 -3.40
CA ALA A 127 -24.26 -21.11 -2.20
C ALA A 127 -25.77 -20.90 -2.49
N ARG A 128 -26.13 -20.54 -3.73
CA ARG A 128 -27.52 -20.38 -4.15
C ARG A 128 -28.32 -21.68 -4.12
N ALA A 129 -27.66 -22.80 -4.39
CA ALA A 129 -28.28 -24.13 -4.35
C ALA A 129 -28.06 -24.82 -3.00
N ALA A 130 -26.91 -24.61 -2.38
CA ALA A 130 -26.55 -25.16 -1.08
C ALA A 130 -25.72 -24.14 -0.27
N PRO A 131 -26.28 -23.50 0.77
CA PRO A 131 -25.63 -22.37 1.47
C PRO A 131 -24.21 -22.63 1.98
N ASP A 132 -23.91 -23.87 2.37
CA ASP A 132 -22.59 -24.25 2.89
C ASP A 132 -21.59 -24.69 1.79
N ALA A 133 -21.98 -24.66 0.50
CA ALA A 133 -21.13 -25.02 -0.64
C ALA A 133 -20.43 -23.81 -1.31
N GLY A 134 -20.71 -22.60 -0.85
CA GLY A 134 -20.12 -21.37 -1.38
C GLY A 134 -18.62 -21.25 -1.14
N LEU A 135 -17.96 -20.43 -1.97
CA LEU A 135 -16.55 -20.06 -1.83
C LEU A 135 -16.44 -18.56 -1.57
N ALA A 136 -15.51 -18.11 -0.72
CA ALA A 136 -15.26 -16.67 -0.58
C ALA A 136 -14.84 -16.05 -1.94
N TYR A 137 -15.41 -14.89 -2.31
CA TYR A 137 -15.17 -14.26 -3.62
C TYR A 137 -13.69 -14.17 -4.00
N VAL A 138 -12.82 -13.73 -3.10
CA VAL A 138 -11.37 -13.62 -3.32
C VAL A 138 -10.72 -14.94 -3.76
N ARG A 139 -11.19 -16.08 -3.23
CA ARG A 139 -10.65 -17.41 -3.58
C ARG A 139 -11.02 -17.86 -4.99
N SER A 140 -11.96 -17.18 -5.66
CA SER A 140 -12.31 -17.49 -7.05
C SER A 140 -11.29 -16.97 -8.07
N PHE A 141 -10.43 -16.02 -7.68
CA PHE A 141 -9.50 -15.36 -8.63
C PHE A 141 -8.11 -15.03 -8.07
N SER A 142 -7.88 -15.20 -6.77
CA SER A 142 -6.62 -14.82 -6.14
C SER A 142 -6.13 -15.87 -5.16
N SER A 143 -4.81 -16.10 -5.18
CA SER A 143 -4.09 -16.94 -4.21
C SER A 143 -3.88 -16.25 -2.85
N VAL A 144 -4.15 -14.93 -2.74
CA VAL A 144 -3.87 -14.14 -1.53
C VAL A 144 -4.57 -14.73 -0.29
N ALA A 145 -5.77 -15.30 -0.44
CA ALA A 145 -6.47 -15.93 0.68
C ALA A 145 -5.70 -17.13 1.26
N GLU A 146 -5.07 -17.93 0.41
CA GLU A 146 -4.25 -19.07 0.84
C GLU A 146 -2.91 -18.59 1.40
N MET A 147 -2.35 -17.51 0.86
CA MET A 147 -1.14 -16.88 1.39
C MET A 147 -1.34 -16.33 2.80
N VAL A 148 -2.46 -15.64 3.06
CA VAL A 148 -2.82 -15.14 4.39
C VAL A 148 -2.98 -16.32 5.36
N ARG A 149 -3.69 -17.39 4.96
CA ARG A 149 -3.83 -18.61 5.79
C ARG A 149 -2.49 -19.26 6.11
N GLY A 150 -1.54 -19.26 5.16
CA GLY A 150 -0.22 -19.86 5.30
C GLY A 150 0.86 -18.93 5.88
N ASN A 151 0.54 -17.67 6.21
CA ASN A 151 1.53 -16.63 6.58
C ASN A 151 2.69 -16.52 5.57
N LEU A 152 2.37 -16.56 4.27
CA LEU A 152 3.37 -16.57 3.20
C LEU A 152 3.72 -15.15 2.75
N ALA A 153 4.99 -14.96 2.37
CA ALA A 153 5.48 -13.70 1.80
C ALA A 153 4.95 -13.51 0.36
N PRO A 154 4.73 -12.26 -0.10
CA PRO A 154 4.34 -11.96 -1.47
C PRO A 154 5.46 -12.07 -2.50
N ARG A 155 6.67 -12.40 -2.03
CA ARG A 155 7.90 -12.47 -2.82
C ARG A 155 8.71 -13.69 -2.44
N ARG A 156 9.38 -14.27 -3.42
CA ARG A 156 10.36 -15.34 -3.19
C ARG A 156 11.73 -14.74 -2.83
N PRO A 157 12.55 -15.48 -2.05
CA PRO A 157 13.94 -15.08 -1.82
C PRO A 157 14.70 -14.87 -3.14
N GLY A 158 15.39 -13.75 -3.27
CA GLY A 158 16.18 -13.41 -4.46
C GLY A 158 15.43 -12.73 -5.61
N GLU A 159 14.11 -12.54 -5.51
CA GLU A 159 13.38 -11.74 -6.50
C GLU A 159 13.80 -10.26 -6.45
N PRO A 160 13.85 -9.55 -7.59
CA PRO A 160 14.16 -8.12 -7.63
C PRO A 160 13.29 -7.29 -6.69
N GLU A 161 13.83 -6.19 -6.17
CA GLU A 161 13.07 -5.23 -5.37
C GLU A 161 11.86 -4.70 -6.15
N PHE A 162 10.79 -4.39 -5.42
CA PHE A 162 9.53 -3.91 -5.96
C PHE A 162 8.84 -4.86 -6.95
N SER A 163 9.30 -6.12 -7.06
CA SER A 163 8.65 -7.17 -7.85
C SER A 163 7.94 -8.16 -6.92
N GLY A 164 6.68 -8.49 -7.21
CA GLY A 164 5.93 -9.50 -6.46
C GLY A 164 4.86 -10.14 -7.34
N GLU A 165 4.57 -11.40 -7.10
CA GLU A 165 3.60 -12.17 -7.89
C GLU A 165 2.15 -11.79 -7.60
N VAL A 166 1.90 -11.24 -6.41
CA VAL A 166 0.61 -10.69 -5.99
C VAL A 166 0.77 -9.22 -5.59
N GLY A 167 -0.34 -8.47 -5.63
CA GLY A 167 -0.35 -7.11 -5.12
C GLY A 167 0.03 -7.07 -3.64
N TYR A 168 1.03 -6.26 -3.30
CA TYR A 168 1.45 -6.02 -1.91
C TYR A 168 1.71 -4.54 -1.65
N THR A 169 1.85 -4.21 -0.38
CA THR A 169 2.30 -2.94 0.15
C THR A 169 2.93 -3.18 1.53
N TYR A 170 3.04 -2.17 2.39
CA TYR A 170 3.81 -2.27 3.63
C TYR A 170 3.02 -1.91 4.89
N HIS A 171 3.35 -2.59 5.99
CA HIS A 171 3.27 -2.02 7.34
C HIS A 171 4.66 -1.51 7.74
N PHE A 172 4.76 -0.40 8.47
CA PHE A 172 6.05 0.15 8.92
C PHE A 172 5.90 1.12 10.10
N ASP A 173 7.01 1.48 10.73
CA ASP A 173 7.07 2.56 11.71
C ASP A 173 7.16 3.93 11.01
N ALA A 174 6.11 4.73 11.18
CA ALA A 174 6.00 6.08 10.62
C ALA A 174 7.15 7.01 11.03
N THR A 175 7.62 6.88 12.27
CA THR A 175 8.69 7.72 12.82
C THR A 175 10.02 7.43 12.17
N LYS A 176 10.27 6.15 11.91
CA LYS A 176 11.46 5.69 11.21
C LYS A 176 11.41 6.03 9.72
N LEU A 177 10.23 5.94 9.08
CA LEU A 177 10.07 6.39 7.70
C LEU A 177 10.40 7.88 7.53
N ALA A 178 9.91 8.74 8.42
CA ALA A 178 10.23 10.16 8.39
C ALA A 178 11.74 10.43 8.54
N THR A 179 12.45 9.64 9.36
CA THR A 179 13.90 9.76 9.54
C THR A 179 14.69 9.21 8.35
N PHE A 180 14.14 8.22 7.66
CA PHE A 180 14.76 7.55 6.53
C PHE A 180 14.75 8.38 5.23
N LEU A 181 13.69 9.17 5.02
CA LEU A 181 13.44 9.96 3.81
C LEU A 181 14.23 11.28 3.75
#